data_AF-A0A8T6MRB8-F1
#
_entry.id   AF-A0A8T6MRB8-F1
#
_cell.length_a   1.000
_cell.length_b   1.000
_cell.length_c   1.000
_cell.angle_alpha   90.00
_cell.angle_beta   90.00
_cell.angle_gamma   90.00
#
_symmetry.space_group_name_H-M   'P 1'
#
loop_
_entity.id
_entity.type
_entity.pdbx_description
1 polymer ?
#
loop_
_entity_poly.entity_id
_entity_poly.type
_entity_poly.pdbx_seq_one_letter_code
_entity_poly.pdbx_strand_id
1 'polypeptide(L)'
;MLRLAAVFTITVLIFASYNSASALDGTQKAEIKNPRLLNSFGESVSQNVNTGQQVQISADVQNKQDATQPFVYIVQITDDRDVIYKITWFSASLNPQQSFSPAISWTPVWPGAYTAHIYVWDSIKDANAIAQQNQIKITVS
;
A
#
# COMPACT_ATOMS: atom_id res chain seq x y z
N MET A 1 -63.77 40.13 -25.78
CA MET A 1 -63.08 39.25 -26.75
C MET A 1 -61.68 38.97 -26.20
N LEU A 2 -61.46 37.79 -25.65
CA LEU A 2 -60.22 37.38 -24.98
C LEU A 2 -59.21 36.93 -26.06
N ARG A 3 -57.98 37.49 -26.10
CA ARG A 3 -56.88 36.93 -26.91
C ARG A 3 -55.81 36.42 -25.96
N LEU A 4 -55.69 35.09 -25.87
CA LEU A 4 -54.59 34.40 -25.18
C LEU A 4 -53.29 34.63 -25.97
N ALA A 5 -52.26 35.14 -25.30
CA ALA A 5 -50.89 35.06 -25.78
C ALA A 5 -50.24 33.79 -25.18
N ALA A 6 -49.84 32.85 -26.03
CA ALA A 6 -49.07 31.68 -25.62
C ALA A 6 -47.59 32.05 -25.51
N VAL A 7 -47.00 31.88 -24.33
CA VAL A 7 -45.56 32.03 -24.10
C VAL A 7 -44.93 30.65 -24.24
N PHE A 8 -44.05 30.47 -25.23
CA PHE A 8 -43.19 29.29 -25.35
C PHE A 8 -41.79 29.66 -24.85
N THR A 9 -41.45 29.26 -23.63
CA THR A 9 -40.07 29.30 -23.12
C THR A 9 -39.37 27.99 -23.45
N ILE A 10 -38.36 28.05 -24.32
CA ILE A 10 -37.44 26.95 -24.58
C ILE A 10 -36.41 26.93 -23.46
N THR A 11 -36.41 25.88 -22.64
CA THR A 11 -35.37 25.62 -21.65
C THR A 11 -34.28 24.75 -22.29
N VAL A 12 -33.06 25.27 -22.40
CA VAL A 12 -31.90 24.49 -22.85
C VAL A 12 -31.29 23.80 -21.63
N LEU A 13 -31.32 22.46 -21.63
CA LEU A 13 -30.60 21.62 -20.67
C LEU A 13 -29.14 21.46 -21.13
N ILE A 14 -28.23 22.19 -20.49
CA ILE A 14 -26.78 21.99 -20.68
C ILE A 14 -26.36 20.83 -19.78
N PHE A 15 -26.03 19.68 -20.38
CA PHE A 15 -25.34 18.60 -19.67
C PHE A 15 -23.84 18.88 -19.68
N ALA A 16 -23.35 19.60 -18.66
CA ALA A 16 -21.92 19.60 -18.36
C ALA A 16 -21.59 18.28 -17.67
N SER A 17 -20.89 17.38 -18.37
CA SER A 17 -20.30 16.19 -17.76
C SER A 17 -19.14 16.62 -16.86
N TYR A 18 -19.39 16.68 -15.56
CA TYR A 18 -18.32 16.78 -14.57
C TYR A 18 -17.64 15.41 -14.48
N ASN A 19 -16.47 15.26 -15.11
CA ASN A 19 -15.54 14.20 -14.73
C ASN A 19 -14.97 14.57 -13.36
N SER A 20 -15.75 14.35 -12.30
CA SER A 20 -15.22 14.35 -10.95
C SER A 20 -14.38 13.09 -10.80
N ALA A 21 -13.08 13.17 -11.10
CA ALA A 21 -12.14 12.18 -10.61
C ALA A 21 -12.18 12.28 -9.08
N SER A 22 -13.00 11.44 -8.44
CA SER A 22 -13.06 11.34 -6.99
C SER A 22 -11.65 11.04 -6.48
N ALA A 23 -11.10 11.91 -5.64
CA ALA A 23 -9.86 11.60 -4.94
C ALA A 23 -10.08 10.28 -4.18
N LEU A 24 -9.23 9.29 -4.44
CA LEU A 24 -9.22 8.03 -3.69
C LEU A 24 -9.01 8.37 -2.20
N ASP A 25 -9.72 7.68 -1.29
CA ASP A 25 -9.46 7.77 0.15
C ASP A 25 -7.95 7.52 0.40
N GLY A 26 -7.39 8.06 1.49
CA GLY A 26 -5.96 8.00 1.78
C GLY A 26 -5.37 6.63 1.48
N THR A 27 -5.96 5.57 2.06
CA THR A 27 -5.54 4.16 1.94
C THR A 27 -5.80 3.49 0.59
N GLN A 28 -6.42 4.17 -0.38
CA GLN A 28 -6.72 3.65 -1.72
C GLN A 28 -5.76 4.17 -2.78
N LYS A 29 -4.90 5.14 -2.44
CA LYS A 29 -3.90 5.73 -3.36
C LYS A 29 -2.87 4.72 -3.86
N ALA A 30 -2.56 3.71 -3.05
CA ALA A 30 -1.71 2.60 -3.40
C ALA A 30 -2.31 1.28 -2.91
N GLU A 31 -1.78 0.16 -3.41
CA GLU A 31 -2.24 -1.19 -3.09
C GLU A 31 -1.04 -2.08 -2.74
N ILE A 32 -1.15 -2.87 -1.66
CA ILE A 32 -0.16 -3.87 -1.26
C ILE A 32 -0.68 -5.27 -1.63
N LYS A 33 0.07 -6.00 -2.45
CA LYS A 33 -0.28 -7.36 -2.93
C LYS A 33 0.85 -8.34 -2.70
N ASN A 34 0.52 -9.64 -2.70
CA ASN A 34 1.49 -10.75 -2.73
C ASN A 34 2.65 -10.63 -1.72
N PRO A 35 2.37 -10.42 -0.42
CA PRO A 35 3.42 -10.39 0.59
C PRO A 35 4.09 -11.78 0.68
N ARG A 36 5.42 -11.80 0.68
CA ARG A 36 6.22 -13.03 0.60
C ARG A 36 7.59 -12.85 1.26
N LEU A 37 8.19 -13.97 1.66
CA LEU A 37 9.59 -14.04 2.03
C LEU A 37 10.42 -14.46 0.83
N LEU A 38 11.55 -13.79 0.63
CA LEU A 38 12.51 -14.09 -0.43
C LEU A 38 13.88 -14.45 0.15
N ASN A 39 14.67 -15.23 -0.58
CA ASN A 39 16.11 -15.40 -0.33
C ASN A 39 16.92 -14.25 -0.98
N SER A 40 18.25 -14.31 -0.89
CA SER A 40 19.15 -13.30 -1.48
C SER A 40 19.11 -13.23 -3.01
N PHE A 41 18.58 -14.25 -3.68
CA PHE A 41 18.42 -14.31 -5.13
C PHE A 41 17.03 -13.82 -5.58
N GLY A 42 16.15 -13.44 -4.65
CA GLY A 42 14.79 -12.98 -4.94
C GLY A 42 13.78 -14.11 -5.14
N GLU A 43 14.15 -15.35 -4.79
CA GLU A 43 13.24 -16.50 -4.88
C GLU A 43 12.42 -16.65 -3.61
N SER A 44 11.15 -17.04 -3.75
CA SER A 44 10.27 -17.24 -2.61
C SER A 44 10.75 -18.39 -1.71
N VAL A 45 10.73 -18.15 -0.40
CA VAL A 45 11.03 -19.15 0.63
C VAL A 45 9.83 -19.37 1.55
N SER A 46 9.86 -20.47 2.28
CA SER A 46 8.79 -20.80 3.24
C SER A 46 8.76 -19.82 4.41
N GLN A 47 7.62 -19.75 5.10
CA GLN A 47 7.44 -18.97 6.34
C GLN A 47 8.07 -19.64 7.58
N ASN A 48 8.70 -20.81 7.43
CA ASN A 48 9.57 -21.40 8.45
C ASN A 48 11.01 -21.00 8.13
N VAL A 49 11.58 -20.15 8.98
CA VAL A 49 12.90 -19.55 8.81
C VAL A 49 13.81 -20.07 9.93
N ASN A 50 15.05 -20.40 9.61
CA ASN A 50 16.01 -20.77 10.65
C ASN A 50 16.57 -19.54 11.35
N THR A 51 16.90 -19.68 12.63
CA THR A 51 17.71 -18.70 13.34
C THR A 51 19.02 -18.44 12.57
N GLY A 52 19.36 -17.17 12.36
CA GLY A 52 20.53 -16.76 11.58
C GLY A 52 20.35 -16.80 10.06
N GLN A 53 19.24 -17.30 9.53
CA GLN A 53 18.94 -17.27 8.10
C GLN A 53 18.47 -15.89 7.68
N GLN A 54 19.20 -15.24 6.77
CA GLN A 54 18.73 -13.99 6.17
C GLN A 54 17.59 -14.27 5.19
N VAL A 55 16.48 -13.56 5.38
CA VAL A 55 15.34 -13.50 4.45
C VAL A 55 15.05 -12.05 4.09
N GLN A 56 14.29 -11.84 3.02
CA GLN A 56 13.77 -10.53 2.67
C GLN A 56 12.25 -10.54 2.74
N ILE A 57 11.65 -9.54 3.39
CA ILE A 57 10.21 -9.34 3.46
C ILE A 57 9.84 -8.43 2.29
N SER A 58 9.02 -8.93 1.37
CA SER A 58 8.64 -8.23 0.15
C SER A 58 7.14 -8.28 -0.07
N ALA A 59 6.61 -7.26 -0.73
CA ALA A 59 5.25 -7.24 -1.27
C ALA A 59 5.25 -6.39 -2.54
N ASP A 60 4.29 -6.62 -3.42
CA ASP A 60 4.07 -5.77 -4.58
C ASP A 60 3.31 -4.52 -4.14
N VAL A 61 3.87 -3.35 -4.42
CA VAL A 61 3.25 -2.05 -4.16
C VAL A 61 2.90 -1.42 -5.50
N GLN A 62 1.62 -1.15 -5.71
CA GLN A 62 1.12 -0.50 -6.91
C GLN A 62 0.59 0.89 -6.59
N ASN A 63 1.03 1.90 -7.33
CA ASN A 63 0.38 3.21 -7.35
C ASN A 63 -0.93 3.10 -8.14
N LYS A 64 -2.05 3.51 -7.55
CA LYS A 64 -3.39 3.44 -8.19
C LYS A 64 -3.81 4.77 -8.81
N GLN A 65 -2.96 5.79 -8.71
CA GLN A 65 -3.23 7.13 -9.20
C GLN A 65 -2.64 7.38 -10.58
N ASP A 66 -3.17 8.40 -11.25
CA ASP A 66 -2.66 8.92 -12.53
C ASP A 66 -1.57 10.00 -12.32
N ALA A 67 -1.01 10.08 -11.11
CA ALA A 67 0.07 10.98 -10.73
C ALA A 67 1.18 10.21 -9.99
N THR A 68 2.40 10.75 -10.02
CA THR A 68 3.51 10.20 -9.24
C THR A 68 3.20 10.25 -7.74
N GLN A 69 3.41 9.14 -7.04
CA GLN A 69 3.17 9.02 -5.60
C GLN A 69 4.49 8.73 -4.87
N PRO A 70 5.01 9.69 -4.09
CA PRO A 70 6.04 9.41 -3.08
C PRO A 70 5.51 8.41 -2.06
N PHE A 71 6.34 7.50 -1.58
CA PHE A 71 5.93 6.57 -0.55
C PHE A 71 7.08 6.17 0.36
N VAL A 72 6.71 5.67 1.54
CA VAL A 72 7.59 4.99 2.49
C VAL A 72 7.10 3.56 2.64
N TYR A 73 7.96 2.60 2.31
CA TYR A 73 7.71 1.18 2.60
C TYR A 73 8.23 0.86 3.97
N ILE A 74 7.37 0.39 4.87
CA ILE A 74 7.70 0.13 6.27
C ILE A 74 7.42 -1.34 6.55
N VAL A 75 8.39 -2.01 7.18
CA VAL A 75 8.22 -3.35 7.74
C VAL A 75 8.43 -3.27 9.25
N GLN A 76 7.39 -3.59 10.00
CA GLN A 76 7.41 -3.75 11.45
C GLN A 76 7.27 -5.23 11.79
N ILE A 77 8.24 -5.77 12.52
CA ILE A 77 8.23 -7.15 12.99
C ILE A 77 7.87 -7.15 14.47
N THR A 78 6.80 -7.87 14.84
CA THR A 78 6.40 -8.09 16.23
C THR A 78 6.59 -9.55 16.63
N ASP A 79 6.82 -9.80 17.92
CA ASP A 79 6.77 -11.15 18.50
C ASP A 79 5.32 -11.62 18.71
N ASP A 80 5.15 -12.79 19.32
CA ASP A 80 3.86 -13.42 19.63
C ASP A 80 3.02 -12.68 20.69
N ARG A 81 3.62 -11.71 21.37
CA ARG A 81 2.96 -10.82 22.35
C ARG A 81 2.73 -9.42 21.79
N ASP A 82 2.83 -9.27 20.46
CA ASP A 82 2.73 -8.01 19.73
C ASP A 82 3.80 -6.96 20.15
N VAL A 83 4.89 -7.39 20.79
CA VAL A 83 6.01 -6.49 21.12
C VAL A 83 6.82 -6.26 19.86
N ILE A 84 7.09 -4.99 19.54
CA ILE A 84 7.92 -4.61 18.40
C ILE A 84 9.34 -5.12 18.60
N TYR A 85 9.75 -6.06 17.74
CA TYR A 85 11.12 -6.57 17.66
C TYR A 85 11.99 -5.69 16.76
N LYS A 86 11.46 -5.25 15.61
CA LYS A 86 12.21 -4.45 14.62
C LYS A 86 11.27 -3.58 13.80
N ILE A 87 11.71 -2.37 13.46
CA ILE A 87 11.08 -1.54 12.42
C ILE A 87 12.17 -1.14 11.42
N THR A 88 11.87 -1.19 10.13
CA THR A 88 12.77 -0.73 9.07
C THR A 88 11.95 -0.13 7.94
N TRP A 89 12.47 0.91 7.30
CA TRP A 89 11.80 1.58 6.19
C TRP A 89 12.79 2.14 5.18
N PHE A 90 12.28 2.45 3.99
CA PHE A 90 12.94 3.33 3.03
C PHE A 90 11.88 4.13 2.25
N SER A 91 12.31 5.19 1.59
CA SER A 91 11.44 6.06 0.80
C SER A 91 11.78 5.98 -0.68
N ALA A 92 10.76 6.07 -1.53
CA ALA A 92 10.89 6.09 -2.98
C ALA A 92 9.67 6.81 -3.60
N SER A 93 9.55 6.74 -4.93
CA SER A 93 8.38 7.23 -5.66
C SER A 93 7.96 6.23 -6.72
N LEU A 94 6.66 6.09 -6.92
CA LEU A 94 6.08 5.32 -8.01
C LEU A 94 5.47 6.25 -9.04
N ASN A 95 5.80 6.02 -10.31
CA ASN A 95 5.11 6.65 -11.43
C ASN A 95 3.63 6.24 -11.47
N PRO A 96 2.78 6.95 -12.21
CA PRO A 96 1.38 6.58 -12.40
C PRO A 96 1.22 5.11 -12.78
N GLN A 97 0.30 4.41 -12.09
CA GLN A 97 -0.02 2.98 -12.32
C GLN A 97 1.15 1.98 -12.16
N GLN A 98 2.37 2.43 -11.80
CA GLN A 98 3.54 1.60 -11.66
C GLN A 98 3.38 0.60 -10.51
N SER A 99 3.85 -0.63 -10.72
CA SER A 99 4.07 -1.62 -9.67
C SER A 99 5.55 -1.81 -9.41
N PHE A 100 5.92 -1.97 -8.14
CA PHE A 100 7.27 -2.25 -7.68
C PHE A 100 7.22 -3.21 -6.49
N SER A 101 8.18 -4.13 -6.40
CA SER A 101 8.23 -5.12 -5.32
C SER A 101 9.44 -4.86 -4.43
N PRO A 102 9.35 -3.91 -3.48
CA PRO A 102 10.43 -3.66 -2.54
C PRO A 102 10.68 -4.83 -1.61
N ALA A 103 11.88 -4.89 -1.04
CA ALA A 103 12.27 -5.96 -0.13
C ALA A 103 13.14 -5.42 1.02
N ILE A 104 12.82 -5.79 2.26
CA ILE A 104 13.61 -5.45 3.47
C ILE A 104 14.24 -6.71 4.05
N SER A 105 15.57 -6.69 4.21
CA SER A 105 16.30 -7.80 4.80
C SER A 105 16.08 -7.92 6.31
N TRP A 106 15.92 -9.16 6.77
CA TRP A 106 15.85 -9.53 8.18
C TRP A 106 16.57 -10.85 8.43
N THR A 107 17.31 -10.90 9.53
CA THR A 107 18.00 -12.10 10.02
C THR A 107 17.55 -12.30 11.47
N PRO A 108 16.65 -13.26 11.77
CA PRO A 108 16.19 -13.51 13.13
C PRO A 108 17.32 -14.11 13.98
N VAL A 109 17.39 -13.71 15.25
CA VAL A 109 18.40 -14.21 16.20
C VAL A 109 17.78 -15.16 17.23
N TRP A 110 16.47 -15.08 17.45
CA TRP A 110 15.77 -15.88 18.45
C TRP A 110 14.63 -16.68 17.81
N PRO A 111 14.46 -17.97 18.18
CA PRO A 111 13.33 -18.75 17.73
C PRO A 111 12.02 -18.19 18.33
N GLY A 112 10.91 -18.44 17.66
CA GLY A 112 9.59 -17.96 18.07
C GLY A 112 8.66 -17.67 16.90
N ALA A 113 7.45 -17.24 17.23
CA ALA A 113 6.50 -16.75 16.25
C ALA A 113 6.62 -15.23 16.10
N TYR A 114 6.64 -14.76 14.86
CA TYR A 114 6.72 -13.36 14.51
C TYR A 114 5.65 -12.98 13.50
N THR A 115 5.24 -11.71 13.51
CA THR A 115 4.41 -11.13 12.45
C THR A 115 5.14 -9.95 11.83
N ALA A 116 5.40 -10.00 10.52
CA ALA A 116 5.90 -8.88 9.75
C ALA A 116 4.72 -8.11 9.16
N HIS A 117 4.40 -6.95 9.74
CA HIS A 117 3.43 -6.00 9.25
C HIS A 117 4.07 -5.10 8.20
N ILE A 118 3.38 -4.90 7.09
CA ILE A 118 3.84 -4.11 5.94
C ILE A 118 2.90 -2.93 5.78
N TYR A 119 3.47 -1.73 5.85
CA TYR A 119 2.76 -0.48 5.65
C TYR A 119 3.35 0.29 4.47
N VAL A 120 2.49 1.07 3.81
CA VAL A 120 2.89 2.03 2.80
C VAL A 120 2.30 3.38 3.17
N TRP A 121 3.16 4.33 3.52
CA TRP A 121 2.78 5.69 3.91
C TRP A 121 3.23 6.71 2.86
N ASP A 122 2.71 7.93 2.92
CA ASP A 122 3.18 9.04 2.07
C ASP A 122 4.56 9.57 2.50
N SER A 123 4.78 9.74 3.81
CA SER A 123 6.03 10.20 4.41
C SER A 123 6.14 9.72 5.87
N ILE A 124 7.36 9.67 6.41
CA ILE A 124 7.57 9.41 7.86
C ILE A 124 7.04 10.57 8.72
N LYS A 125 7.11 11.79 8.20
CA LYS A 125 6.74 13.00 8.93
C LYS A 125 5.23 13.11 9.13
N ASP A 126 4.48 12.88 8.06
CA ASP A 126 3.03 13.06 8.04
C ASP A 126 2.31 11.75 8.42
N ALA A 127 2.98 10.60 8.22
CA ALA A 127 2.54 9.28 8.65
C ALA A 127 1.14 8.89 8.15
N ASN A 128 0.74 9.34 6.96
CA ASN A 128 -0.55 8.98 6.39
C ASN A 128 -0.43 7.65 5.65
N ALA A 129 -1.23 6.67 6.04
CA ALA A 129 -1.33 5.42 5.29
C ALA A 129 -1.95 5.67 3.92
N ILE A 130 -1.23 5.25 2.87
CA ILE A 130 -1.69 5.37 1.48
C ILE A 130 -2.15 4.04 0.87
N ALA A 131 -1.99 2.94 1.61
CA ALA A 131 -2.50 1.62 1.29
C ALA A 131 -3.08 0.95 2.54
N GLN A 132 -4.02 0.02 2.35
CA GLN A 132 -4.38 -0.92 3.41
C GLN A 132 -3.16 -1.80 3.77
N GLN A 133 -2.90 -1.97 5.08
CA GLN A 133 -1.76 -2.77 5.53
C GLN A 133 -1.89 -4.25 5.14
N ASN A 134 -0.76 -4.94 5.09
CA ASN A 134 -0.71 -6.40 4.91
C ASN A 134 0.29 -7.03 5.89
N GLN A 135 0.27 -8.35 6.05
CA GLN A 135 1.16 -9.01 7.02
C GLN A 135 1.59 -10.41 6.59
N ILE A 136 2.72 -10.87 7.14
CA ILE A 136 3.26 -12.22 6.99
C ILE A 136 3.49 -12.81 8.38
N LYS A 137 2.89 -13.96 8.68
CA LYS A 137 3.26 -14.75 9.86
C LYS A 137 4.50 -15.57 9.57
N ILE A 138 5.45 -15.60 10.49
CA ILE A 138 6.75 -16.24 10.32
C ILE A 138 7.07 -17.05 11.57
N THR A 139 7.44 -18.31 11.39
CA THR A 139 7.95 -19.16 12.46
C THR A 139 9.46 -19.22 12.34
N VAL A 140 10.16 -18.92 13.43
CA VAL A 140 11.61 -19.06 13.51
C VAL A 140 11.97 -20.25 14.39
N SER A 141 12.80 -21.15 13.88
CA SER A 141 13.32 -22.33 14.61
C SER A 141 14.83 -22.38 14.68
#